data_AF-A0A5E7U241-F1
#
_entry.id   AF-A0A5E7U241-F1
#
_cell.length_a   1.000
_cell.length_b   1.000
_cell.length_c   1.000
_cell.angle_alpha   90.00
_cell.angle_beta   90.00
_cell.angle_gamma   90.00
#
_symmetry.space_group_name_H-M   'P 1'
#
loop_
_entity.id
_entity.type
_entity.pdbx_description
1 polymer ?
#
loop_
_entity_poly.entity_id
_entity_poly.type
_entity_poly.pdbx_seq_one_letter_code
_entity_poly.pdbx_strand_id
1 'polypeptide(L)'
;MPATFSKHALMLSLLLGLGQAQAASEPTPGALAARLGIPHPAVIAHRGASFDAPESTAAAYQLARDLGADYLELDLQRSKDGVLFALHDNNLQRTTDVASKFPERKDSPATAFTLAELKTLDAGSWFNTAYPDRARPSYAGLKTSPSMKSSTLPRATRCTSRACTSKPRSPSNFPASSTT
;
A
#
# COMPACT_ATOMS: atom_id res chain seq x y z
N MET A 1 -10.31 2.97 -83.62
CA MET A 1 -9.10 2.83 -82.78
C MET A 1 -9.53 2.41 -81.38
N PRO A 2 -9.05 1.29 -80.81
CA PRO A 2 -9.50 0.85 -79.49
C PRO A 2 -8.87 1.74 -78.41
N ALA A 3 -9.69 2.19 -77.46
CA ALA A 3 -9.23 2.94 -76.31
C ALA A 3 -8.34 2.01 -75.44
N THR A 4 -7.07 2.34 -75.35
CA THR A 4 -6.11 1.67 -74.47
C THR A 4 -6.43 2.05 -73.02
N PHE A 5 -7.23 1.24 -72.34
CA PHE A 5 -7.42 1.37 -70.90
C PHE A 5 -6.05 1.19 -70.20
N SER A 6 -5.52 2.29 -69.67
CA SER A 6 -4.21 2.34 -69.03
C SER A 6 -4.23 1.49 -67.75
N LYS A 7 -3.46 0.39 -67.76
CA LYS A 7 -3.24 -0.52 -66.61
C LYS A 7 -2.79 0.21 -65.33
N HIS A 8 -2.34 1.46 -65.45
CA HIS A 8 -1.96 2.32 -64.33
C HIS A 8 -3.13 2.77 -63.46
N ALA A 9 -4.33 2.91 -64.04
CA ALA A 9 -5.53 3.32 -63.29
C ALA A 9 -6.01 2.22 -62.32
N LEU A 10 -5.72 0.94 -62.61
CA LEU A 10 -6.09 -0.19 -61.75
C LEU A 10 -5.08 -0.42 -60.61
N MET A 11 -3.82 0.02 -60.77
CA MET A 11 -2.79 -0.10 -59.74
C MET A 11 -2.88 1.00 -58.67
N LEU A 12 -3.37 2.19 -59.01
CA LEU A 12 -3.48 3.31 -58.07
C LEU A 12 -4.64 3.15 -57.08
N SER A 13 -5.70 2.43 -57.45
CA SER A 13 -6.83 2.11 -56.55
C SER A 13 -6.51 0.97 -55.57
N LEU A 14 -5.57 0.08 -55.89
CA LEU A 14 -5.16 -1.02 -55.01
C LEU A 14 -4.24 -0.54 -53.86
N LEU A 15 -3.47 0.53 -54.09
CA LEU A 15 -2.53 1.09 -53.10
C LEU A 15 -3.18 2.00 -52.04
N LEU A 16 -4.40 2.51 -52.27
CA LEU A 16 -5.11 3.35 -51.29
C LEU A 16 -5.93 2.56 -50.25
N GLY A 17 -6.12 1.25 -50.43
CA GLY A 17 -6.96 0.42 -49.55
C GLY A 17 -6.29 -0.14 -48.29
N LEU A 18 -4.96 0.00 -48.16
CA LEU A 18 -4.17 -0.64 -47.09
C LEU A 18 -3.80 0.29 -45.92
N GLY A 19 -4.28 1.53 -45.92
CA GLY A 19 -3.77 2.59 -45.03
C GLY A 19 -4.54 2.86 -43.74
N GLN A 20 -5.64 2.17 -43.45
CA GLN A 20 -6.37 2.37 -42.19
C GLN A 20 -6.11 1.23 -41.22
N ALA A 21 -4.88 1.18 -40.71
CA ALA A 21 -4.67 0.54 -39.41
C ALA A 21 -5.44 1.38 -38.38
N GLN A 22 -6.62 0.94 -37.97
CA GLN A 22 -7.22 1.46 -36.75
C GLN A 22 -6.23 1.21 -35.61
N ALA A 23 -5.53 2.24 -35.17
CA ALA A 23 -4.90 2.22 -33.86
C ALA A 23 -6.02 1.94 -32.87
N ALA A 24 -6.02 0.74 -32.28
CA ALA A 24 -6.96 0.41 -31.23
C ALA A 24 -6.84 1.48 -30.14
N SER A 25 -7.95 2.12 -29.77
CA SER A 25 -7.95 3.08 -28.68
C SER A 25 -7.51 2.37 -27.41
N GLU A 26 -6.45 2.85 -26.77
CA GLU A 26 -6.02 2.34 -25.47
C GLU A 26 -7.19 2.39 -24.47
N PRO A 27 -7.41 1.33 -23.68
CA PRO A 27 -8.47 1.34 -22.68
C PRO A 27 -8.21 2.45 -21.67
N THR A 28 -9.28 3.13 -21.24
CA THR A 28 -9.17 4.11 -20.16
C THR A 28 -8.66 3.44 -18.87
N PRO A 29 -8.00 4.17 -17.95
CA PRO A 29 -7.58 3.60 -16.67
C PRO A 29 -8.71 2.88 -15.91
N GLY A 30 -9.93 3.42 -15.95
CA GLY A 30 -11.12 2.77 -15.35
C GLY A 30 -11.55 1.49 -16.06
N ALA A 31 -11.51 1.45 -17.40
CA ALA A 31 -11.82 0.24 -18.17
C ALA A 31 -10.77 -0.86 -17.93
N LEU A 32 -9.49 -0.48 -17.84
CA LEU A 32 -8.40 -1.39 -17.50
C LEU A 32 -8.54 -1.92 -16.07
N ALA A 33 -8.81 -1.04 -15.10
CA ALA A 33 -9.02 -1.44 -13.70
C ALA A 33 -10.20 -2.40 -13.53
N ALA A 34 -11.33 -2.12 -14.21
CA ALA A 34 -12.50 -3.02 -14.22
C ALA A 34 -12.15 -4.39 -14.80
N ARG A 35 -11.40 -4.45 -15.91
CA ARG A 35 -10.93 -5.71 -16.52
C ARG A 35 -10.02 -6.51 -15.58
N LEU A 36 -9.22 -5.83 -14.77
CA LEU A 36 -8.28 -6.45 -13.82
C LEU A 36 -8.88 -6.69 -12.42
N GLY A 37 -10.11 -6.26 -12.16
CA GLY A 37 -10.75 -6.37 -10.85
C GLY A 37 -10.13 -5.48 -9.77
N ILE A 38 -9.49 -4.37 -10.17
CA ILE A 38 -8.85 -3.40 -9.30
C ILE A 38 -9.84 -2.24 -9.02
N PRO A 39 -10.00 -1.79 -7.76
CA PRO A 39 -10.78 -0.59 -7.44
C PRO A 39 -10.33 0.65 -8.24
N HIS A 40 -11.26 1.52 -8.63
CA HIS A 40 -10.94 2.75 -9.36
C HIS A 40 -11.87 3.91 -8.98
N PRO A 41 -11.36 5.03 -8.43
CA PRO A 41 -9.98 5.18 -7.95
C PRO A 41 -9.67 4.23 -6.78
N ALA A 42 -8.44 3.72 -6.70
CA ALA A 42 -7.98 2.92 -5.58
C ALA A 42 -7.38 3.81 -4.48
N VAL A 43 -7.64 3.47 -3.23
CA VAL A 43 -7.05 4.10 -2.04
C VAL A 43 -5.94 3.21 -1.49
N ILE A 44 -4.71 3.69 -1.54
CA ILE A 44 -3.52 2.97 -1.03
C ILE A 44 -3.08 3.65 0.27
N ALA A 45 -3.10 2.91 1.38
CA ALA A 45 -2.69 3.41 2.68
C ALA A 45 -1.17 3.42 2.83
N HIS A 46 -0.56 4.59 2.65
CA HIS A 46 0.87 4.84 2.76
C HIS A 46 1.37 4.59 4.19
N ARG A 47 2.09 3.49 4.38
CA ARG A 47 2.60 2.96 5.66
C ARG A 47 1.50 2.66 6.67
N GLY A 48 0.32 2.30 6.17
CA GLY A 48 -0.91 2.18 6.96
C GLY A 48 -1.60 3.53 7.16
N ALA A 49 -2.40 3.64 8.22
CA ALA A 49 -3.04 4.90 8.61
C ALA A 49 -2.02 5.78 9.38
N SER A 50 -0.91 6.10 8.73
CA SER A 50 0.28 6.74 9.33
C SER A 50 0.02 8.14 9.92
N PHE A 51 -1.07 8.79 9.50
CA PHE A 51 -1.56 9.99 10.17
C PHE A 51 -2.11 9.68 11.57
N ASP A 52 -2.85 8.58 11.77
CA ASP A 52 -3.59 8.30 13.01
C ASP A 52 -2.93 7.24 13.91
N ALA A 53 -1.88 6.57 13.41
CA ALA A 53 -1.18 5.51 14.09
C ALA A 53 0.32 5.49 13.72
N PRO A 54 1.18 4.88 14.55
CA PRO A 54 2.62 4.82 14.27
C PRO A 54 2.88 4.05 12.96
N GLU A 55 3.53 4.71 12.01
CA GLU A 55 3.75 4.17 10.66
C GLU A 55 4.41 2.78 10.66
N SER A 56 4.10 1.97 9.66
CA SER A 56 4.71 0.64 9.45
C SER A 56 4.53 -0.36 10.61
N THR A 57 3.60 -0.08 11.52
CA THR A 57 3.20 -1.00 12.60
C THR A 57 1.92 -1.76 12.25
N ALA A 58 1.71 -2.92 12.88
CA ALA A 58 0.46 -3.66 12.79
C ALA A 58 -0.76 -2.81 13.14
N ALA A 59 -0.64 -1.86 14.08
CA ALA A 59 -1.71 -0.95 14.46
C ALA A 59 -2.11 -0.01 13.31
N ALA A 60 -1.13 0.59 12.61
CA ALA A 60 -1.40 1.45 11.46
C ALA A 60 -2.04 0.67 10.30
N TYR A 61 -1.60 -0.56 10.04
CA TYR A 61 -2.18 -1.40 9.00
C TYR A 61 -3.60 -1.87 9.33
N GLN A 62 -3.85 -2.25 10.58
CA GLN A 62 -5.19 -2.61 11.03
C GLN A 62 -6.14 -1.42 10.93
N LEU A 63 -5.71 -0.24 11.38
CA LEU A 63 -6.52 0.97 11.28
C LEU A 63 -6.82 1.33 9.81
N ALA A 64 -5.83 1.28 8.92
CA ALA A 64 -6.04 1.53 7.49
C ALA A 64 -7.07 0.58 6.87
N ARG A 65 -6.97 -0.72 7.20
CA ARG A 65 -7.96 -1.71 6.76
C ARG A 65 -9.35 -1.37 7.27
N ASP A 66 -9.47 -1.00 8.54
CA ASP A 66 -10.75 -0.72 9.18
C ASP A 66 -11.39 0.58 8.67
N LEU A 67 -10.56 1.53 8.20
CA LEU A 67 -10.98 2.73 7.46
C LEU A 67 -11.38 2.46 6.00
N GLY A 68 -11.15 1.25 5.48
CA GLY A 68 -11.57 0.84 4.14
C GLY A 68 -10.56 1.12 3.03
N ALA A 69 -9.26 1.19 3.34
CA ALA A 69 -8.22 1.25 2.30
C ALA A 69 -8.28 0.00 1.39
N ASP A 70 -8.15 0.21 0.08
CA ASP A 70 -8.14 -0.88 -0.90
C ASP A 70 -6.83 -1.68 -0.84
N TYR A 71 -5.72 -0.99 -0.56
CA TYR A 71 -4.38 -1.57 -0.46
C TYR A 71 -3.62 -0.99 0.74
N LEU A 72 -2.70 -1.79 1.27
CA LEU A 72 -1.74 -1.38 2.29
C LEU A 72 -0.35 -1.29 1.63
N GLU A 73 0.30 -0.14 1.76
CA GLU A 73 1.68 0.05 1.29
C GLU A 73 2.65 -0.23 2.45
N LEU A 74 3.80 -0.83 2.12
CA LEU A 74 4.82 -1.21 3.09
C LEU A 74 6.22 -0.94 2.51
N ASP A 75 7.02 -0.15 3.21
CA ASP A 75 8.45 -0.01 2.96
C ASP A 75 9.22 -1.17 3.60
N LEU A 76 10.05 -1.88 2.83
CA LEU A 76 10.79 -3.06 3.31
C LEU A 76 12.29 -2.81 3.41
N GLN A 77 12.85 -3.24 4.54
CA GLN A 77 14.28 -3.33 4.80
C GLN A 77 14.67 -4.78 5.10
N ARG A 78 15.97 -5.10 5.05
CA ARG A 78 16.51 -6.43 5.33
C ARG A 78 17.41 -6.39 6.57
N SER A 79 17.16 -7.24 7.55
CA SER A 79 18.00 -7.39 8.74
C SER A 79 19.36 -8.02 8.40
N LYS A 80 20.30 -7.97 9.36
CA LYS A 80 21.63 -8.56 9.26
C LYS A 80 21.61 -10.06 8.95
N ASP A 81 20.63 -10.76 9.51
CA ASP A 81 20.36 -12.19 9.33
C ASP A 81 19.43 -12.48 8.13
N GLY A 82 19.18 -11.49 7.26
CA GLY A 82 18.53 -11.70 5.97
C GLY A 82 17.00 -11.69 5.99
N VAL A 83 16.37 -11.29 7.09
CA VAL A 83 14.91 -11.27 7.23
C VAL A 83 14.35 -9.90 6.84
N LEU A 84 13.27 -9.90 6.07
CA LEU A 84 12.58 -8.66 5.70
C LEU A 84 11.73 -8.14 6.87
N PHE A 85 11.68 -6.83 7.04
CA PHE A 85 10.85 -6.14 8.02
C PHE A 85 10.41 -4.77 7.50
N ALA A 86 9.32 -4.24 8.07
CA ALA A 86 8.76 -2.97 7.65
C ALA A 86 9.51 -1.79 8.31
N LEU A 87 10.13 -0.94 7.49
CA LEU A 87 10.80 0.30 7.90
C LEU A 87 11.08 1.16 6.67
N HIS A 88 10.72 2.44 6.72
CA HIS A 88 11.00 3.38 5.65
C HIS A 88 12.45 3.86 5.65
N ASP A 89 12.95 4.28 6.81
CA ASP A 89 14.22 4.96 6.93
C ASP A 89 15.41 3.98 6.82
N ASN A 90 16.59 4.52 6.52
CA ASN A 90 17.84 3.74 6.52
C ASN A 90 18.32 3.36 7.93
N ASN A 91 17.89 4.11 8.96
CA ASN A 91 18.22 3.88 10.37
C ASN A 91 16.94 3.83 11.21
N LEU A 92 17.09 3.54 12.51
CA LEU A 92 15.97 3.26 13.42
C LEU A 92 15.64 4.44 14.35
N GLN A 93 16.32 5.58 14.23
CA GLN A 93 16.27 6.63 15.26
C GLN A 93 14.93 7.37 15.33
N ARG A 94 14.31 7.63 14.18
CA ARG A 94 13.09 8.43 14.12
C ARG A 94 11.89 7.70 14.69
N THR A 95 11.78 6.41 14.40
CA THR A 95 10.57 5.61 14.65
C THR A 95 10.76 4.55 15.72
N THR A 96 11.93 4.48 16.38
CA THR A 96 12.15 3.53 17.48
C THR A 96 12.98 4.09 18.63
N ASP A 97 13.07 3.32 19.72
CA ASP A 97 13.91 3.58 20.90
C ASP A 97 15.38 3.09 20.76
N VAL A 98 15.91 2.99 19.53
CA VAL A 98 17.24 2.41 19.28
C VAL A 98 18.36 3.16 20.01
N ALA A 99 18.25 4.48 20.16
CA ALA A 99 19.25 5.29 20.80
C ALA A 99 19.39 4.96 22.29
N SER A 100 18.31 4.53 22.94
CA SER A 100 18.32 4.10 24.34
C SER A 100 18.76 2.65 24.49
N LYS A 101 18.33 1.75 23.59
CA LYS A 101 18.64 0.31 23.70
C LYS A 101 20.02 -0.08 23.16
N PHE A 102 20.49 0.61 22.13
CA PHE A 102 21.75 0.34 21.46
C PHE A 102 22.52 1.64 21.20
N PRO A 103 22.94 2.37 22.25
CA PRO A 103 23.53 3.71 22.13
C PRO A 103 24.76 3.73 21.20
N GLU A 104 25.64 2.74 21.32
CA GLU A 104 26.85 2.60 20.48
C GLU A 104 26.55 2.36 18.99
N ARG A 105 25.33 1.90 18.66
CA ARG A 105 24.90 1.59 17.29
C ARG A 105 23.73 2.45 16.83
N LYS A 106 23.39 3.53 17.53
CA LYS A 106 22.21 4.36 17.21
C LYS A 106 22.24 4.92 15.78
N ASP A 107 23.43 5.21 15.26
CA ASP A 107 23.65 5.74 13.90
C ASP A 107 23.91 4.64 12.86
N SER A 108 23.94 3.37 13.28
CA SER A 108 24.12 2.25 12.36
C SER A 108 22.89 2.10 11.45
N PRO A 109 23.06 1.65 10.19
CA PRO A 109 21.93 1.35 9.34
C PRO A 109 21.11 0.21 9.94
N ALA A 110 19.80 0.19 9.67
CA ALA A 110 18.90 -0.82 10.20
C ALA A 110 19.29 -2.26 9.75
N THR A 111 20.00 -2.36 8.62
CA THR A 111 20.57 -3.61 8.09
C THR A 111 21.70 -4.19 8.94
N ALA A 112 22.27 -3.43 9.89
CA ALA A 112 23.30 -3.90 10.82
C ALA A 112 22.72 -4.68 12.02
N PHE A 113 21.40 -4.66 12.21
CA PHE A 113 20.71 -5.32 13.32
C PHE A 113 20.08 -6.64 12.87
N THR A 114 20.16 -7.65 13.72
CA THR A 114 19.44 -8.92 13.55
C THR A 114 17.94 -8.74 13.81
N LEU A 115 17.10 -9.63 13.27
CA LEU A 115 15.67 -9.57 13.55
C LEU A 115 15.36 -9.70 15.06
N ALA A 116 16.16 -10.49 15.78
CA ALA A 116 16.00 -10.65 17.22
C ALA A 116 16.19 -9.32 17.96
N GLU A 117 17.23 -8.55 17.62
CA GLU A 117 17.46 -7.21 18.17
C GLU A 117 16.34 -6.24 17.76
N LEU A 118 15.95 -6.22 16.48
CA LEU A 118 14.89 -5.35 15.95
C LEU A 118 13.55 -5.56 16.66
N LYS A 119 13.21 -6.81 17.01
CA LYS A 119 11.98 -7.14 17.75
C LYS A 119 11.98 -6.66 19.21
N THR A 120 13.15 -6.34 19.76
CA THR A 120 13.19 -5.77 21.12
C THR A 120 12.76 -4.31 21.15
N LEU A 121 12.94 -3.58 20.04
CA LEU A 121 12.68 -2.14 19.95
C LEU A 121 11.20 -1.81 20.13
N ASP A 122 10.94 -0.61 20.64
CA ASP A 122 9.62 0.02 20.66
C ASP A 122 9.49 0.92 19.42
N ALA A 123 8.57 0.56 18.53
CA ALA A 123 8.29 1.25 17.28
C ALA A 123 7.04 2.16 17.33
N GLY A 124 6.45 2.38 18.51
CA GLY A 124 5.17 3.08 18.64
C GLY A 124 5.15 4.23 19.64
N SER A 125 5.93 4.16 20.73
CA SER A 125 5.90 5.23 21.76
C SER A 125 6.30 6.61 21.21
N TRP A 126 7.18 6.67 20.22
CA TRP A 126 7.60 7.93 19.58
C TRP A 126 6.40 8.72 19.03
N PHE A 127 5.39 8.04 18.49
CA PHE A 127 4.21 8.66 17.89
C PHE A 127 3.38 9.38 18.94
N ASN A 128 3.20 8.77 20.12
CA ASN A 128 2.47 9.39 21.22
C ASN A 128 3.15 10.68 21.70
N THR A 129 4.48 10.68 21.74
CA THR A 129 5.26 11.87 22.09
C THR A 129 5.19 12.95 21.00
N ALA A 130 5.31 12.56 19.73
CA ALA A 130 5.29 13.48 18.60
C ALA A 130 3.90 14.07 18.33
N TYR A 131 2.83 13.31 18.62
CA TYR A 131 1.44 13.67 18.29
C TYR A 131 0.48 13.40 19.46
N PRO A 132 0.50 14.24 20.51
CA PRO A 132 -0.31 14.04 21.71
C PRO A 132 -1.81 13.93 21.43
N ASP A 133 -2.34 14.69 20.48
CA ASP A 133 -3.78 14.72 20.13
C ASP A 133 -4.29 13.39 19.53
N ARG A 134 -3.38 12.56 19.00
CA ARG A 134 -3.69 11.27 18.37
C ARG A 134 -3.09 10.11 19.14
N ALA A 135 -2.49 10.39 20.30
CA ALA A 135 -1.83 9.40 21.12
C ALA A 135 -2.84 8.37 21.63
N ARG A 136 -2.42 7.10 21.67
CA ARG A 136 -3.20 6.03 22.27
C ARG A 136 -2.30 5.21 23.18
N PRO A 137 -2.75 4.82 24.38
CA PRO A 137 -1.95 3.96 25.26
C PRO A 137 -1.51 2.64 24.59
N SER A 138 -2.34 2.12 23.68
CA SER A 138 -2.06 0.91 22.89
C SER A 138 -0.87 1.03 21.93
N TYR A 139 -0.39 2.24 21.64
CA TYR A 139 0.76 2.44 20.77
C TYR A 139 2.10 2.30 21.50
N ALA A 140 2.11 2.38 22.82
CA ALA A 140 3.32 2.20 23.58
C ALA A 140 3.83 0.75 23.48
N GLY A 141 5.13 0.57 23.22
CA GLY A 141 5.77 -0.74 23.19
C GLY A 141 5.48 -1.59 21.94
N LEU A 142 4.81 -1.03 20.92
CA LEU A 142 4.56 -1.73 19.66
C LEU A 142 5.88 -2.22 19.04
N LYS A 143 5.83 -3.39 18.40
CA LYS A 143 7.03 -3.99 17.80
C LYS A 143 7.16 -3.61 16.34
N THR A 144 8.41 -3.59 15.88
CA THR A 144 8.70 -3.57 14.44
C THR A 144 7.99 -4.76 13.79
N SER A 145 7.22 -4.49 12.74
CA SER A 145 6.49 -5.54 12.05
C SER A 145 7.50 -6.40 11.27
N PRO A 146 7.74 -7.68 11.63
CA PRO A 146 8.46 -8.56 10.73
C PRO A 146 7.65 -8.65 9.43
N SER A 147 8.34 -8.82 8.29
CA SER A 147 7.66 -9.18 7.05
C SER A 147 6.76 -10.38 7.35
N MET A 148 5.47 -10.16 7.13
CA MET A 148 4.43 -11.13 7.41
C MET A 148 4.83 -12.47 6.83
N LYS A 149 5.07 -13.47 7.69
CA LYS A 149 4.78 -14.83 7.26
C LYS A 149 3.29 -14.82 6.92
N SER A 150 2.95 -15.23 5.71
CA SER A 150 1.59 -15.16 5.14
C SER A 150 0.48 -15.75 6.04
N SER A 151 0.83 -16.48 7.10
CA SER A 151 -0.07 -17.14 8.04
C SER A 151 -0.69 -16.25 9.14
N THR A 152 -0.22 -15.02 9.36
CA THR A 152 -0.69 -14.18 10.50
C THR A 152 -1.68 -13.07 10.14
N LEU A 153 -1.93 -12.80 8.86
CA LEU A 153 -3.11 -12.01 8.49
C LEU A 153 -4.30 -12.95 8.33
N PRO A 154 -5.44 -12.72 9.01
CA PRO A 154 -6.67 -13.36 8.59
C PRO A 154 -6.88 -12.97 7.13
N ARG A 155 -7.01 -13.98 6.26
CA ARG A 155 -7.33 -13.78 4.84
C ARG A 155 -8.49 -12.79 4.78
N ALA A 156 -8.30 -11.65 4.13
CA ALA A 156 -9.38 -10.74 3.82
C ALA A 156 -10.32 -11.49 2.89
N THR A 157 -11.24 -12.24 3.50
CA THR A 157 -12.29 -12.92 2.77
C THR A 157 -13.22 -11.78 2.39
N ARG A 158 -13.09 -11.30 1.14
CA ARG A 158 -14.07 -10.41 0.54
C ARG A 158 -15.42 -11.03 0.87
N CYS A 159 -16.22 -10.37 1.69
CA CYS A 159 -17.57 -10.85 2.00
C CYS A 159 -18.34 -10.75 0.68
N THR A 160 -18.48 -11.87 -0.03
CA THR A 160 -19.14 -11.96 -1.34
C THR A 160 -20.66 -11.94 -1.21
N SER A 161 -21.19 -11.88 0.01
CA SER A 161 -22.62 -11.81 0.24
C SER A 161 -23.15 -10.40 -0.05
N ARG A 162 -24.34 -10.32 -0.67
CA ARG A 162 -25.10 -9.07 -0.88
C ARG A 162 -25.41 -8.32 0.42
N ALA A 163 -25.17 -8.90 1.59
CA ALA A 163 -25.39 -8.26 2.88
C ALA A 163 -24.34 -7.17 3.22
N CYS A 164 -23.17 -7.16 2.56
CA CYS A 164 -22.16 -6.10 2.78
C CYS A 164 -22.33 -4.87 1.88
N THR A 165 -23.23 -4.87 0.90
CA THR A 165 -23.46 -3.71 0.01
C THR A 165 -24.38 -2.64 0.62
N SER A 166 -24.65 -2.67 1.92
CA SER A 166 -25.51 -1.67 2.55
C SER A 166 -24.73 -0.39 2.92
N LYS A 167 -24.77 0.57 1.98
CA LYS A 167 -24.71 2.03 2.17
C LYS A 167 -23.36 2.63 2.59
N PRO A 168 -22.91 3.76 2.00
CA PRO A 168 -21.75 4.49 2.52
C PRO A 168 -22.03 4.88 3.97
N ARG A 169 -21.14 4.48 4.89
CA ARG A 169 -21.26 4.86 6.31
C ARG A 169 -20.88 6.34 6.43
N SER A 170 -21.86 7.14 6.83
CA SER A 170 -21.66 8.54 7.23
C SER A 170 -20.62 8.62 8.37
N PRO A 171 -19.77 9.66 8.42
CA PRO A 171 -18.79 9.85 9.49
C PRO A 171 -19.41 10.06 10.90
N SER A 172 -20.74 10.12 11.01
CA SER A 172 -21.47 10.34 12.25
C SER A 172 -21.71 9.09 13.11
N ASN A 173 -21.32 7.89 12.67
CA ASN A 173 -21.60 6.63 13.40
C ASN A 173 -20.35 6.04 14.07
N PHE A 174 -19.65 6.85 14.86
CA PHE A 174 -18.72 6.34 15.87
C PHE A 174 -19.49 6.09 17.18
N PRO A 175 -19.46 4.87 17.76
CA PRO A 175 -19.82 4.72 19.16
C PRO A 175 -18.74 5.41 19.99
N ALA A 176 -19.13 6.41 20.78
CA ALA A 176 -18.30 6.91 21.86
C ALA A 176 -17.95 5.73 22.77
N SER A 177 -16.66 5.48 23.01
CA SER A 177 -16.24 4.48 23.98
C SER A 177 -16.74 4.91 25.36
N SER A 178 -17.77 4.22 25.85
CA SER A 178 -18.19 4.30 27.24
C SER A 178 -17.11 3.65 28.12
N THR A 179 -16.50 4.44 28.99
CA THR A 179 -15.75 3.95 30.16
C THR A 179 -16.27 4.69 31.39
N THR A 180 -17.08 3.98 32.17
CA THR A 180 -16.93 3.91 33.63
C THR A 180 -15.63 3.20 33.99
#